data_AF-A0A8T3QQ70-F1
#
_entry.id   AF-A0A8T3QQ70-F1
#
_cell.length_a   1.000
_cell.length_b   1.000
_cell.length_c   1.000
_cell.angle_alpha   90.00
_cell.angle_beta   90.00
_cell.angle_gamma   90.00
#
_symmetry.space_group_name_H-M   'P 1'
#
loop_
_entity.id
_entity.type
_entity.pdbx_description
1 polymer ?
#
loop_
_entity_poly.entity_id
_entity_poly.type
_entity_poly.pdbx_seq_one_letter_code
_entity_poly.pdbx_strand_id
1 'polypeptide(L)'
;MEREAVLVGIDVGTSKVCTLIGEVSRDGRMTVMGHGTVASSGLKKGIVVNIDQTVRSIAESVERAERLSGWKIDRAFVAVGGQHVESLNSPGQVAVSGPRKEVSREDVMRAVEVARAVSIPSNQVVLHVERRGFKVDGQEGVKDPLGMSALRLEVEVHIVTGATTAVQNLSKCVNAAEVKIDELVASALASADAVLSETEKELGVAVADIGAGTIDLAMFSDGSPFRTAVLPIGGNNVTNDLALGLKTSLKVAEELKIQHGTCNLAAVDDDDEITVSVLGEEAGRTVRRREVCEIIEARMRETFELMHGEMARAGAGMLPAGIILTGGGAQLGGTAELAREVLGMPVRIAAPNGIGGLVDTILTPGYSTAVGLLLWGASTLDQDEPMRYESAPASGGLGRIRDALRSIFP
;
A
#
# COMPACT_ATOMS: atom_id res chain seq x y z
N MET A 1 14.83 -9.68 -29.10
CA MET A 1 14.07 -10.61 -28.24
C MET A 1 13.41 -9.73 -27.18
N GLU A 2 12.14 -9.44 -27.40
CA GLU A 2 11.39 -8.30 -26.85
C GLU A 2 10.75 -8.65 -25.49
N ARG A 3 10.62 -7.65 -24.60
CA ARG A 3 10.46 -7.83 -23.14
C ARG A 3 9.02 -8.18 -22.72
N GLU A 4 8.84 -9.40 -22.23
CA GLU A 4 7.81 -9.76 -21.24
C GLU A 4 8.52 -9.80 -19.89
N ALA A 5 8.01 -9.09 -18.89
CA ALA A 5 8.59 -9.07 -17.54
C ALA A 5 7.57 -9.62 -16.54
N VAL A 6 7.99 -10.60 -15.76
CA VAL A 6 7.20 -11.14 -14.65
C VAL A 6 7.62 -10.41 -13.38
N LEU A 7 6.65 -9.78 -12.73
CA LEU A 7 6.82 -9.04 -11.49
C LEU A 7 6.08 -9.75 -10.36
N VAL A 8 6.63 -9.65 -9.16
CA VAL A 8 6.06 -10.26 -7.96
C VAL A 8 5.94 -9.20 -6.88
N GLY A 9 4.74 -9.05 -6.33
CA GLY A 9 4.47 -8.20 -5.17
C GLY A 9 4.10 -9.06 -3.97
N ILE A 10 4.73 -8.81 -2.82
CA ILE A 10 4.38 -9.45 -1.54
C ILE A 10 3.97 -8.38 -0.52
N ASP A 11 2.69 -8.34 -0.19
CA ASP A 11 2.15 -7.55 0.91
C ASP A 11 2.09 -8.42 2.18
N VAL A 12 2.95 -8.11 3.15
CA VAL A 12 3.03 -8.80 4.45
C VAL A 12 2.23 -8.02 5.49
N GLY A 13 0.91 -8.17 5.43
CA GLY A 13 -0.02 -7.47 6.31
C GLY A 13 -0.20 -8.12 7.69
N THR A 14 -0.81 -7.37 8.61
CA THR A 14 -1.13 -7.85 9.98
C THR A 14 -2.20 -8.94 9.99
N SER A 15 -3.17 -8.89 9.08
CA SER A 15 -4.28 -9.88 9.01
C SER A 15 -4.03 -10.95 7.96
N LYS A 16 -3.42 -10.60 6.83
CA LYS A 16 -3.14 -11.51 5.72
C LYS A 16 -1.78 -11.22 5.09
N VAL A 17 -1.17 -12.25 4.51
CA VAL A 17 -0.08 -12.09 3.56
C VAL A 17 -0.65 -12.33 2.16
N CYS A 18 -0.33 -11.44 1.23
CA CYS A 18 -0.80 -11.48 -0.14
C CYS A 18 0.38 -11.45 -1.12
N THR A 19 0.53 -12.47 -1.93
CA THR A 19 1.50 -12.55 -3.03
C THR A 19 0.76 -12.44 -4.35
N LEU A 20 1.15 -11.51 -5.22
CA LEU A 20 0.66 -11.43 -6.59
C LEU A 20 1.81 -11.65 -7.57
N ILE A 21 1.53 -12.37 -8.65
CA ILE A 21 2.45 -12.56 -9.78
C ILE A 21 1.78 -11.94 -10.99
N GLY A 22 2.40 -10.92 -11.55
CA GLY A 22 1.92 -10.17 -12.71
C GLY A 22 2.88 -10.27 -13.89
N GLU A 23 2.32 -10.21 -15.09
CA GLU A 23 3.06 -10.08 -16.34
C GLU A 23 2.81 -8.70 -16.93
N VAL A 24 3.88 -7.97 -17.22
CA VAL A 24 3.82 -6.71 -17.96
C VAL A 24 3.96 -7.03 -19.44
N SER A 25 2.88 -6.83 -20.18
CA SER A 25 2.86 -7.01 -21.62
C SER A 25 3.51 -5.83 -22.35
N ARG A 26 3.75 -6.00 -23.65
CA ARG A 26 4.53 -5.06 -24.49
C ARG A 26 3.98 -3.65 -24.56
N ASP A 27 2.68 -3.48 -24.34
CA ASP A 27 2.01 -2.18 -24.36
C ASP A 27 1.83 -1.57 -22.95
N GLY A 28 2.56 -2.11 -21.97
CA GLY A 28 2.53 -1.66 -20.58
C GLY A 28 1.35 -2.20 -19.78
N ARG A 29 0.45 -3.01 -20.37
CA ARG A 29 -0.68 -3.58 -19.63
C ARG A 29 -0.20 -4.66 -18.66
N MET A 30 -0.54 -4.47 -17.39
CA MET A 30 -0.33 -5.42 -16.31
C MET A 30 -1.42 -6.49 -16.29
N THR A 31 -1.04 -7.76 -16.32
CA THR A 31 -1.96 -8.90 -16.23
C THR A 31 -1.58 -9.78 -15.03
N VAL A 32 -2.50 -9.98 -14.08
CA VAL A 32 -2.24 -10.86 -12.93
C VAL A 32 -2.43 -12.32 -13.33
N MET A 33 -1.34 -13.09 -13.19
CA MET A 33 -1.23 -14.49 -13.58
C MET A 33 -1.43 -15.46 -12.42
N GLY A 34 -1.13 -15.04 -11.19
CA GLY A 34 -1.36 -15.83 -9.99
C GLY A 34 -1.48 -14.97 -8.75
N HIS A 35 -2.20 -15.49 -7.75
CA HIS A 35 -2.33 -14.86 -6.45
C HIS A 35 -2.22 -15.89 -5.32
N GLY A 36 -1.70 -15.48 -4.19
CA GLY A 36 -1.67 -16.27 -2.97
C GLY A 36 -2.13 -15.38 -1.84
N THR A 37 -3.15 -15.80 -1.11
CA THR A 37 -3.61 -15.08 0.07
C THR A 37 -3.77 -16.07 1.22
N VAL A 38 -3.13 -15.76 2.33
CA VAL A 38 -3.14 -16.59 3.55
C VAL A 38 -3.34 -15.71 4.77
N ALA A 39 -3.93 -16.27 5.83
CA ALA A 39 -3.99 -15.59 7.11
C ALA A 39 -2.57 -15.35 7.63
N SER A 40 -2.32 -14.13 8.09
CA SER A 40 -1.03 -13.75 8.67
C SER A 40 -0.96 -14.19 10.11
N SER A 41 0.19 -14.75 10.49
CA SER A 41 0.53 -15.01 11.88
C SER A 41 1.93 -14.49 12.14
N GLY A 42 2.14 -13.82 13.27
CA GLY A 42 3.45 -13.28 13.64
C GLY A 42 3.68 -11.81 13.33
N LEU A 43 2.67 -11.08 12.85
CA LEU A 43 2.68 -9.61 12.76
C LEU A 43 1.72 -8.96 13.75
N LYS A 44 2.09 -7.76 14.22
CA LYS A 44 1.24 -6.88 15.02
C LYS A 44 1.49 -5.43 14.64
N LYS A 45 0.46 -4.75 14.13
CA LYS A 45 0.52 -3.34 13.69
C LYS A 45 1.67 -3.07 12.70
N GLY A 46 1.83 -3.97 11.72
CA GLY A 46 2.87 -3.89 10.69
C GLY A 46 4.27 -4.33 11.14
N ILE A 47 4.46 -4.72 12.41
CA ILE A 47 5.76 -5.14 12.95
C ILE A 47 5.78 -6.66 13.14
N VAL A 48 6.87 -7.29 12.70
CA VAL A 48 7.12 -8.71 12.95
C VAL A 48 7.39 -8.96 14.43
N VAL A 49 6.51 -9.73 15.07
CA VAL A 49 6.62 -10.15 16.48
C VAL A 49 6.99 -11.64 16.61
N ASN A 50 6.81 -12.44 15.55
CA ASN A 50 7.25 -13.84 15.51
C ASN A 50 7.79 -14.17 14.10
N ILE A 51 9.11 -14.42 14.02
CA ILE A 51 9.82 -14.69 12.75
C ILE A 51 9.29 -15.96 12.09
N ASP A 52 9.23 -17.09 12.81
CA ASP A 52 8.90 -18.39 12.24
C ASP A 52 7.46 -18.45 11.71
N GLN A 53 6.52 -17.83 12.43
CA GLN A 53 5.13 -17.70 11.98
C GLN A 53 5.05 -16.85 10.71
N THR A 54 5.78 -15.74 10.67
CA THR A 54 5.79 -14.84 9.50
C THR A 54 6.41 -15.53 8.28
N VAL A 55 7.52 -16.24 8.45
CA VAL A 55 8.17 -17.02 7.37
C VAL A 55 7.19 -18.04 6.79
N ARG A 56 6.47 -18.78 7.64
CA ARG A 56 5.46 -19.75 7.19
C ARG A 56 4.33 -19.10 6.39
N SER A 57 3.78 -17.99 6.87
CA SER A 57 2.73 -17.26 6.15
C SER A 57 3.25 -16.72 4.80
N ILE A 58 4.48 -16.23 4.72
CA ILE A 58 5.06 -15.78 3.44
C ILE A 58 5.25 -16.97 2.49
N ALA A 59 5.89 -18.04 2.94
CA ALA A 59 6.15 -19.22 2.11
C ALA A 59 4.85 -19.85 1.56
N GLU A 60 3.81 -19.95 2.40
CA GLU A 60 2.52 -20.49 1.98
C GLU A 60 1.80 -19.58 0.95
N SER A 61 1.89 -18.25 1.13
CA SER A 61 1.36 -17.28 0.16
C SER A 61 2.07 -17.41 -1.19
N VAL A 62 3.40 -17.50 -1.16
CA VAL A 62 4.24 -17.68 -2.35
C VAL A 62 3.88 -18.98 -3.07
N GLU A 63 3.83 -20.10 -2.36
CA GLU A 63 3.51 -21.41 -2.95
C GLU A 63 2.13 -21.41 -3.65
N ARG A 64 1.13 -20.76 -3.05
CA ARG A 64 -0.21 -20.62 -3.67
C ARG A 64 -0.15 -19.81 -4.97
N ALA A 65 0.58 -18.69 -4.98
CA ALA A 65 0.73 -17.86 -6.16
C ALA A 65 1.48 -18.58 -7.28
N GLU A 66 2.58 -19.27 -6.96
CA GLU A 66 3.36 -20.10 -7.89
C GLU A 66 2.50 -21.20 -8.51
N ARG A 67 1.70 -21.90 -7.69
CA ARG A 67 0.82 -22.98 -8.17
C ARG A 67 -0.22 -22.50 -9.16
N LEU A 68 -0.81 -21.33 -8.94
CA LEU A 68 -1.83 -20.76 -9.82
C LEU A 68 -1.23 -20.19 -11.11
N SER A 69 -0.07 -19.54 -11.02
CA SER A 69 0.59 -18.93 -12.18
C SER A 69 1.39 -19.92 -13.03
N GLY A 70 1.85 -21.03 -12.44
CA GLY A 70 2.80 -21.96 -13.05
C GLY A 70 4.25 -21.45 -13.08
N TRP A 71 4.52 -20.32 -12.44
CA TRP A 71 5.86 -19.72 -12.34
C TRP A 71 6.51 -20.09 -11.02
N LYS A 72 7.83 -20.30 -11.05
CA LYS A 72 8.66 -20.30 -9.84
C LYS A 72 9.18 -18.89 -9.62
N ILE A 73 8.98 -18.33 -8.43
CA ILE A 73 9.44 -17.00 -8.07
C ILE A 73 10.74 -17.07 -7.26
N ASP A 74 11.61 -16.09 -7.46
CA ASP A 74 12.88 -15.97 -6.76
C ASP A 74 13.09 -14.57 -6.17
N ARG A 75 12.38 -13.56 -6.67
CA ARG A 75 12.50 -12.16 -6.25
C ARG A 75 11.13 -11.48 -6.20
N ALA A 76 11.01 -10.46 -5.36
CA ALA A 76 9.78 -9.68 -5.22
C ALA A 76 10.02 -8.24 -4.73
N PHE A 77 9.08 -7.36 -5.09
CA PHE A 77 8.80 -6.12 -4.39
C PHE A 77 8.02 -6.44 -3.12
N VAL A 78 8.42 -5.88 -1.99
CA VAL A 78 7.81 -6.20 -0.69
C VAL A 78 7.32 -4.93 -0.02
N ALA A 79 6.06 -4.93 0.42
CA ALA A 79 5.49 -3.82 1.16
C ALA A 79 6.08 -3.71 2.57
N VAL A 80 6.39 -2.48 2.98
CA VAL A 80 6.75 -2.09 4.34
C VAL A 80 5.71 -1.11 4.85
N GLY A 81 4.95 -1.54 5.85
CA GLY A 81 4.05 -0.68 6.63
C GLY A 81 4.49 -0.62 8.09
N GLY A 82 3.59 -0.15 8.95
CA GLY A 82 3.81 -0.11 10.39
C GLY A 82 4.18 1.28 10.91
N GLN A 83 3.87 1.54 12.18
CA GLN A 83 4.03 2.85 12.83
C GLN A 83 5.46 3.41 12.87
N HIS A 84 6.46 2.62 12.43
CA HIS A 84 7.85 3.05 12.34
C HIS A 84 8.19 3.69 11.00
N VAL A 85 7.26 3.69 10.05
CA VAL A 85 7.42 4.37 8.76
C VAL A 85 7.05 5.83 8.95
N GLU A 86 8.01 6.70 8.66
CA GLU A 86 7.91 8.14 8.82
C GLU A 86 8.39 8.83 7.55
N SER A 87 8.10 10.13 7.43
CA SER A 87 8.62 10.92 6.32
C SER A 87 8.99 12.32 6.72
N LEU A 88 9.89 12.92 5.93
CA LEU A 88 10.29 14.31 6.05
C LEU A 88 10.57 14.89 4.67
N ASN A 89 10.39 16.20 4.53
CA ASN A 89 10.73 16.92 3.31
C ASN A 89 12.07 17.64 3.50
N SER A 90 12.90 17.65 2.46
CA SER A 90 14.22 18.28 2.49
C SER A 90 14.51 19.04 1.19
N PRO A 91 14.95 20.31 1.29
CA PRO A 91 15.42 21.06 0.13
C PRO A 91 16.91 20.79 -0.14
N GLY A 92 17.27 20.76 -1.42
CA GLY A 92 18.66 20.80 -1.89
C GLY A 92 18.86 21.94 -2.87
N GLN A 93 20.01 22.60 -2.80
CA GLN A 93 20.32 23.74 -3.64
C GLN A 93 21.75 23.65 -4.18
N VAL A 94 21.92 23.91 -5.47
CA VAL A 94 23.22 23.98 -6.13
C VAL A 94 23.31 25.15 -7.09
N ALA A 95 24.53 25.64 -7.31
CA ALA A 95 24.81 26.55 -8.41
C ALA A 95 24.89 25.76 -9.72
N VAL A 96 24.30 26.29 -10.79
CA VAL A 96 24.34 25.68 -12.12
C VAL A 96 25.71 25.87 -12.74
N SER A 97 26.30 24.75 -13.15
CA SER A 97 27.66 24.68 -13.66
C SER A 97 27.68 24.84 -15.19
N GLY A 98 28.85 25.14 -15.74
CA GLY A 98 29.04 25.25 -17.19
C GLY A 98 28.93 26.67 -17.78
N PRO A 99 29.43 26.85 -19.02
CA PRO A 99 29.63 28.17 -19.62
C PRO A 99 28.35 28.88 -20.05
N ARG A 100 27.27 28.13 -20.34
CA ARG A 100 25.96 28.67 -20.77
C ARG A 100 24.97 28.86 -19.63
N LYS A 101 25.32 28.46 -18.40
CA LYS A 101 24.41 28.48 -17.26
C LYS A 101 23.10 27.74 -17.56
N GLU A 102 23.19 26.63 -18.28
CA GLU A 102 22.06 25.76 -18.59
C GLU A 102 22.08 24.58 -17.60
N VAL A 103 20.93 24.26 -17.03
CA VAL A 103 20.80 23.14 -16.08
C VAL A 103 21.10 21.82 -16.78
N SER A 104 22.10 21.12 -16.28
CA SER A 104 22.51 19.80 -16.74
C SER A 104 21.96 18.69 -15.84
N ARG A 105 22.03 17.44 -16.31
CA ARG A 105 21.71 16.26 -15.48
C ARG A 105 22.61 16.17 -14.25
N GLU A 106 23.86 16.59 -14.36
CA GLU A 106 24.80 16.64 -13.23
C GLU A 106 24.35 17.64 -12.17
N ASP A 107 23.85 18.82 -12.56
CA ASP A 107 23.28 19.78 -11.62
C ASP A 107 22.06 19.21 -10.88
N VAL A 108 21.17 18.51 -11.60
CA VAL A 108 20.01 17.83 -10.99
C VAL A 108 20.44 16.76 -9.99
N MET A 109 21.39 15.89 -10.36
CA MET A 109 21.89 14.85 -9.45
C MET A 109 22.53 15.46 -8.20
N ARG A 110 23.38 16.48 -8.35
CA ARG A 110 23.99 17.18 -7.21
C ARG A 110 22.95 17.85 -6.32
N ALA A 111 21.90 18.45 -6.89
CA ALA A 111 20.81 19.04 -6.12
C ALA A 111 20.09 17.99 -5.26
N VAL A 112 19.78 16.84 -5.86
CA VAL A 112 19.14 15.71 -5.17
C VAL A 112 20.05 15.11 -4.09
N GLU A 113 21.35 14.97 -4.35
CA GLU A 113 22.31 14.50 -3.35
C GLU A 113 22.38 15.42 -2.12
N VAL A 114 22.38 16.74 -2.33
CA VAL A 114 22.32 17.72 -1.25
C VAL A 114 20.99 17.61 -0.49
N ALA A 115 19.87 17.47 -1.20
CA ALA A 115 18.56 17.32 -0.59
C ALA A 115 18.46 16.05 0.27
N ARG A 116 19.10 14.97 -0.18
CA ARG A 116 19.18 13.68 0.53
C ARG A 116 20.11 13.71 1.74
N ALA A 117 21.07 14.64 1.81
CA ALA A 117 22.09 14.74 2.86
C ALA A 117 21.55 15.30 4.19
N VAL A 118 20.38 14.82 4.62
CA VAL A 118 19.78 15.11 5.93
C VAL A 118 20.28 14.15 6.99
N SER A 119 20.27 14.60 8.24
CA SER A 119 20.59 13.76 9.39
C SER A 119 19.46 12.77 9.66
N ILE A 120 19.56 11.56 9.10
CA ILE A 120 18.67 10.45 9.43
C ILE A 120 19.15 9.81 10.75
N PRO A 121 18.25 9.60 11.73
CA PRO A 121 18.59 8.90 12.96
C PRO A 121 19.24 7.54 12.68
N SER A 122 20.24 7.14 13.47
CA SER A 122 20.98 5.88 13.23
C SER A 122 20.13 4.61 13.36
N ASN A 123 18.96 4.71 13.98
CA ASN A 123 17.96 3.64 14.10
C ASN A 123 16.91 3.64 12.96
N GLN A 124 17.07 4.49 11.96
CA GLN A 124 16.21 4.60 10.78
C GLN A 124 17.01 4.31 9.51
N VAL A 125 16.35 3.75 8.50
CA VAL A 125 16.90 3.56 7.15
C VAL A 125 15.99 4.25 6.13
N VAL A 126 16.59 4.84 5.10
CA VAL A 126 15.84 5.45 3.99
C VAL A 126 15.25 4.34 3.13
N LEU A 127 13.94 4.41 2.91
CA LEU A 127 13.18 3.54 2.00
C LEU A 127 13.06 4.20 0.63
N HIS A 128 12.55 5.44 0.58
CA HIS A 128 12.25 6.16 -0.66
C HIS A 128 12.76 7.59 -0.61
N VAL A 129 13.12 8.13 -1.79
CA VAL A 129 13.48 9.54 -1.99
C VAL A 129 12.75 10.04 -3.24
N GLU A 130 11.56 10.61 -3.03
CA GLU A 130 10.71 11.10 -4.11
C GLU A 130 10.98 12.57 -4.40
N ARG A 131 11.11 12.92 -5.67
CA ARG A 131 11.32 14.32 -6.09
C ARG A 131 9.97 15.03 -6.12
N ARG A 132 9.85 16.17 -5.43
CA ARG A 132 8.61 16.95 -5.37
C ARG A 132 8.52 18.03 -6.43
N GLY A 133 9.66 18.54 -6.87
CA GLY A 133 9.73 19.56 -7.91
C GLY A 133 10.99 20.38 -7.80
N PHE A 134 11.17 21.24 -8.79
CA PHE A 134 12.32 22.13 -8.89
C PHE A 134 11.90 23.58 -8.78
N LYS A 135 12.85 24.38 -8.32
CA LYS A 135 12.79 25.83 -8.34
C LYS A 135 14.03 26.36 -9.04
N VAL A 136 13.82 27.19 -10.04
CA VAL A 136 14.88 27.69 -10.93
C VAL A 136 14.95 29.20 -10.78
N ASP A 137 16.07 29.72 -10.25
CA ASP A 137 16.26 31.16 -9.96
C ASP A 137 15.11 31.83 -9.19
N GLY A 138 14.46 31.09 -8.30
CA GLY A 138 13.32 31.59 -7.52
C GLY A 138 11.95 31.30 -8.12
N GLN A 139 11.87 30.82 -9.36
CA GLN A 139 10.62 30.40 -9.99
C GLN A 139 10.24 28.98 -9.54
N GLU A 140 9.10 28.84 -8.86
CA GLU A 140 8.53 27.57 -8.38
C GLU A 140 7.73 26.83 -9.47
N GLY A 141 7.42 25.56 -9.23
CA GLY A 141 6.56 24.76 -10.10
C GLY A 141 7.26 24.18 -11.34
N VAL A 142 8.59 24.11 -11.35
CA VAL A 142 9.34 23.51 -12.47
C VAL A 142 9.37 21.99 -12.29
N LYS A 143 8.74 21.25 -13.21
CA LYS A 143 8.76 19.76 -13.20
C LYS A 143 10.05 19.18 -13.79
N ASP A 144 10.49 19.70 -14.93
CA ASP A 144 11.76 19.32 -15.58
C ASP A 144 12.62 20.56 -15.83
N PRO A 145 13.74 20.73 -15.10
CA PRO A 145 14.60 21.90 -15.23
C PRO A 145 15.65 21.74 -16.34
N LEU A 146 15.79 20.55 -16.96
CA LEU A 146 16.88 20.28 -17.89
C LEU A 146 16.88 21.24 -19.08
N GLY A 147 18.03 21.85 -19.35
CA GLY A 147 18.21 22.81 -20.43
C GLY A 147 17.71 24.23 -20.13
N MET A 148 17.10 24.49 -18.97
CA MET A 148 16.73 25.84 -18.57
C MET A 148 17.97 26.67 -18.23
N SER A 149 18.01 27.93 -18.66
CA SER A 149 19.05 28.87 -18.23
C SER A 149 18.79 29.33 -16.80
N ALA A 150 19.77 29.13 -15.90
CA ALA A 150 19.64 29.43 -14.49
C ALA A 150 21.00 29.64 -13.82
N LEU A 151 21.04 30.45 -12.77
CA LEU A 151 22.20 30.55 -11.88
C LEU A 151 22.12 29.52 -10.73
N ARG A 152 20.89 29.23 -10.27
CA ARG A 152 20.60 28.42 -9.10
C ARG A 152 19.49 27.43 -9.38
N LEU A 153 19.75 26.18 -9.03
CA LEU A 153 18.77 25.10 -9.06
C LEU A 153 18.48 24.66 -7.63
N GLU A 154 17.20 24.63 -7.29
CA GLU A 154 16.67 24.11 -6.04
C GLU A 154 15.78 22.90 -6.35
N VAL A 155 15.82 21.89 -5.49
CA VAL A 155 14.93 20.72 -5.54
C VAL A 155 14.38 20.48 -4.14
N GLU A 156 13.14 20.07 -4.04
CA GLU A 156 12.59 19.51 -2.80
C GLU A 156 12.40 18.00 -2.98
N VAL A 157 12.82 17.23 -1.98
CA VAL A 157 12.60 15.78 -1.94
C VAL A 157 11.76 15.39 -0.73
N HIS A 158 10.94 14.36 -0.91
CA HIS A 158 10.21 13.66 0.12
C HIS A 158 10.97 12.38 0.46
N ILE A 159 11.46 12.27 1.70
CA ILE A 159 12.23 11.13 2.17
C ILE A 159 11.34 10.31 3.07
N VAL A 160 11.15 9.03 2.71
CA VAL A 160 10.44 8.05 3.55
C VAL A 160 11.48 7.18 4.24
N THR A 161 11.35 7.01 5.55
CA THR A 161 12.23 6.20 6.38
C THR A 161 11.46 5.12 7.13
N GLY A 162 12.14 4.04 7.51
CA GLY A 162 11.61 3.03 8.41
C GLY A 162 12.63 2.60 9.47
N ALA A 163 12.16 2.18 10.65
CA ALA A 163 13.06 1.70 11.69
C ALA A 163 13.91 0.53 11.18
N THR A 164 15.23 0.64 11.34
CA THR A 164 16.22 -0.32 10.84
C THR A 164 15.93 -1.74 11.30
N THR A 165 15.56 -1.92 12.56
CA THR A 165 15.26 -3.24 13.14
C THR A 165 14.00 -3.87 12.56
N ALA A 166 12.96 -3.08 12.30
CA ALA A 166 11.72 -3.56 11.71
C ALA A 166 11.93 -4.01 10.26
N VAL A 167 12.64 -3.18 9.48
CA VAL A 167 13.03 -3.48 8.09
C VAL A 167 13.90 -4.74 8.02
N GLN A 168 14.88 -4.88 8.91
CA GLN A 168 15.75 -6.06 8.97
C GLN A 168 14.97 -7.33 9.31
N ASN A 169 14.04 -7.27 10.27
CA ASN A 169 13.23 -8.43 10.63
C ASN A 169 12.32 -8.88 9.50
N LEU A 170 11.67 -7.95 8.80
CA LEU A 170 10.87 -8.28 7.61
C LEU A 170 11.75 -8.90 6.53
N SER A 171 12.88 -8.27 6.23
CA SER A 171 13.82 -8.75 5.20
C SER A 171 14.33 -10.15 5.52
N LYS A 172 14.60 -10.43 6.80
CA LYS A 172 14.99 -11.77 7.27
C LYS A 172 13.88 -12.79 7.03
N CYS A 173 12.62 -12.44 7.29
CA CYS A 173 11.49 -13.33 7.04
C CYS A 173 11.31 -13.65 5.56
N VAL A 174 11.39 -12.65 4.68
CA VAL A 174 11.25 -12.83 3.23
C VAL A 174 12.38 -13.71 2.68
N ASN A 175 13.62 -13.41 3.04
CA ASN A 175 14.78 -14.21 2.61
C ASN A 175 14.71 -15.65 3.12
N ALA A 176 14.23 -15.88 4.35
CA ALA A 176 14.04 -17.21 4.91
C ALA A 176 12.89 -18.00 4.25
N ALA A 177 11.97 -17.31 3.56
CA ALA A 177 10.98 -17.91 2.67
C ALA A 177 11.51 -18.12 1.24
N GLU A 178 12.84 -18.07 1.05
CA GLU A 178 13.54 -18.29 -0.22
C GLU A 178 13.24 -17.26 -1.31
N VAL A 179 12.77 -16.06 -0.94
CA VAL A 179 12.52 -14.95 -1.86
C VAL A 179 13.53 -13.83 -1.61
N LYS A 180 14.18 -13.32 -2.66
CA LYS A 180 15.02 -12.13 -2.59
C LYS A 180 14.17 -10.87 -2.71
N ILE A 181 14.59 -9.79 -2.07
CA ILE A 181 13.88 -8.51 -2.17
C ILE A 181 14.56 -7.66 -3.24
N ASP A 182 13.79 -7.26 -4.25
CA ASP A 182 14.24 -6.24 -5.20
C ASP A 182 14.17 -4.86 -4.59
N GLU A 183 13.04 -4.57 -3.95
CA GLU A 183 12.82 -3.29 -3.30
C GLU A 183 11.81 -3.43 -2.16
N LEU A 184 12.01 -2.60 -1.13
CA LEU A 184 11.08 -2.42 -0.02
C LEU A 184 10.24 -1.17 -0.27
N VAL A 185 8.96 -1.35 -0.57
CA VAL A 185 8.07 -0.25 -0.97
C VAL A 185 7.22 0.16 0.22
N ALA A 186 7.11 1.47 0.51
CA ALA A 186 6.23 1.93 1.58
C ALA A 186 4.77 1.64 1.22
N SER A 187 4.01 0.96 2.10
CA SER A 187 2.65 0.49 1.77
C SER A 187 1.73 1.60 1.27
N ALA A 188 1.81 2.79 1.87
CA ALA A 188 1.01 3.94 1.47
C ALA A 188 1.28 4.38 0.02
N LEU A 189 2.53 4.34 -0.43
CA LEU A 189 2.92 4.70 -1.79
C LEU A 189 2.48 3.63 -2.80
N ALA A 190 2.66 2.34 -2.46
CA ALA A 190 2.15 1.25 -3.28
C ALA A 190 0.63 1.35 -3.45
N SER A 191 -0.12 1.50 -2.35
CA SER A 191 -1.57 1.64 -2.42
C SER A 191 -2.00 2.88 -3.21
N ALA A 192 -1.24 3.98 -3.16
CA ALA A 192 -1.48 5.17 -3.95
C ALA A 192 -1.46 4.86 -5.46
N ASP A 193 -0.45 4.15 -5.94
CA ASP A 193 -0.30 3.81 -7.37
C ASP A 193 -1.40 2.90 -7.89
N ALA A 194 -2.02 2.10 -7.02
CA ALA A 194 -3.13 1.24 -7.40
C ALA A 194 -4.48 1.98 -7.55
N VAL A 195 -4.70 3.07 -6.81
CA VAL A 195 -6.04 3.65 -6.62
C VAL A 195 -6.18 5.12 -7.00
N LEU A 196 -5.08 5.85 -7.08
CA LEU A 196 -5.06 7.27 -7.45
C LEU A 196 -4.83 7.43 -8.95
N SER A 197 -5.54 8.37 -9.54
CA SER A 197 -5.21 8.89 -10.87
C SER A 197 -4.14 9.97 -10.77
N GLU A 198 -3.40 10.17 -11.86
CA GLU A 198 -2.42 11.27 -11.95
C GLU A 198 -3.09 12.64 -11.77
N THR A 199 -4.32 12.83 -12.25
CA THR A 199 -5.10 14.06 -12.03
C THR A 199 -5.40 14.31 -10.54
N GLU A 200 -5.72 13.28 -9.76
CA GLU A 200 -5.93 13.42 -8.31
C GLU A 200 -4.61 13.78 -7.60
N LYS A 201 -3.50 13.13 -7.98
CA LYS A 201 -2.15 13.44 -7.45
C LYS A 201 -1.73 14.88 -7.77
N GLU A 202 -2.07 15.39 -8.96
CA GLU A 202 -1.80 16.77 -9.37
C GLU A 202 -2.65 17.80 -8.61
N LEU A 203 -3.96 17.54 -8.47
CA LEU A 203 -4.88 18.48 -7.82
C LEU A 203 -4.65 18.60 -6.31
N GLY A 204 -4.23 17.52 -5.67
CA GLY A 204 -4.08 17.43 -4.22
C GLY A 204 -5.05 16.42 -3.63
N VAL A 205 -4.53 15.28 -3.15
CA VAL A 205 -5.32 14.15 -2.67
C VAL A 205 -4.60 13.41 -1.55
N ALA A 206 -5.36 12.89 -0.59
CA ALA A 206 -4.84 11.90 0.36
C ALA A 206 -5.31 10.49 -0.03
N VAL A 207 -4.49 9.49 0.24
CA VAL A 207 -4.90 8.08 0.23
C VAL A 207 -4.67 7.50 1.61
N ALA A 208 -5.67 6.79 2.13
CA ALA A 208 -5.56 6.05 3.39
C ALA A 208 -5.94 4.59 3.16
N ASP A 209 -4.96 3.71 3.33
CA ASP A 209 -5.16 2.26 3.35
C ASP A 209 -5.54 1.83 4.76
N ILE A 210 -6.82 1.51 4.96
CA ILE A 210 -7.35 1.07 6.25
C ILE A 210 -7.14 -0.45 6.37
N GLY A 211 -5.97 -0.82 6.87
CA GLY A 211 -5.60 -2.19 7.17
C GLY A 211 -6.20 -2.72 8.47
N ALA A 212 -5.79 -3.93 8.85
CA ALA A 212 -6.23 -4.56 10.10
C ALA A 212 -5.56 -3.94 11.34
N GLY A 213 -4.26 -3.70 11.29
CA GLY A 213 -3.50 -3.20 12.45
C GLY A 213 -3.08 -1.73 12.35
N THR A 214 -3.14 -1.15 11.16
CA THR A 214 -2.61 0.17 10.82
C THR A 214 -3.46 0.84 9.75
N ILE A 215 -3.33 2.17 9.68
CA ILE A 215 -3.75 2.97 8.54
C ILE A 215 -2.50 3.58 7.93
N ASP A 216 -2.22 3.25 6.68
CA ASP A 216 -1.10 3.80 5.93
C ASP A 216 -1.59 5.00 5.11
N LEU A 217 -1.07 6.19 5.40
CA LEU A 217 -1.50 7.47 4.85
C LEU A 217 -0.41 8.06 3.95
N ALA A 218 -0.77 8.45 2.73
CA ALA A 218 0.05 9.28 1.87
C ALA A 218 -0.74 10.48 1.34
N MET A 219 -0.12 11.65 1.26
CA MET A 219 -0.72 12.88 0.75
C MET A 219 0.11 13.40 -0.42
N PHE A 220 -0.56 13.75 -1.51
CA PHE A 220 0.03 14.18 -2.76
C PHE A 220 -0.41 15.60 -3.10
N SER A 221 0.49 16.36 -3.72
CA SER A 221 0.25 17.66 -4.33
C SER A 221 1.19 17.80 -5.53
N ASP A 222 0.74 18.44 -6.60
CA ASP A 222 1.55 18.69 -7.80
C ASP A 222 2.16 17.41 -8.41
N GLY A 223 1.49 16.27 -8.21
CA GLY A 223 1.89 14.97 -8.73
C GLY A 223 2.88 14.19 -7.85
N SER A 224 3.27 14.72 -6.67
CA SER A 224 4.30 14.10 -5.82
C SER A 224 3.87 14.00 -4.36
N PRO A 225 4.33 12.97 -3.62
CA PRO A 225 4.01 12.83 -2.22
C PRO A 225 4.73 13.89 -1.39
N PHE A 226 4.03 14.46 -0.41
CA PHE A 226 4.58 15.44 0.53
C PHE A 226 4.48 15.03 1.99
N ARG A 227 3.67 14.00 2.27
CA ARG A 227 3.52 13.39 3.58
C ARG A 227 3.24 11.90 3.42
N THR A 228 4.00 11.08 4.14
CA THR A 228 3.73 9.67 4.37
C THR A 228 3.75 9.42 5.88
N ALA A 229 2.72 8.77 6.42
CA ALA A 229 2.62 8.48 7.84
C ALA A 229 1.80 7.21 8.07
N VAL A 230 1.98 6.57 9.23
CA VAL A 230 1.22 5.38 9.60
C VAL A 230 0.59 5.55 10.98
N LEU A 231 -0.72 5.37 11.06
CA LEU A 231 -1.44 5.38 12.34
C LEU A 231 -1.53 3.94 12.89
N PRO A 232 -1.21 3.69 14.17
CA PRO A 232 -1.23 2.35 14.78
C PRO A 232 -2.65 1.91 15.21
N ILE A 233 -3.64 2.17 14.37
CA ILE A 233 -5.06 1.80 14.52
C ILE A 233 -5.55 1.19 13.22
N GLY A 234 -6.52 0.29 13.26
CA GLY A 234 -7.12 -0.30 12.06
C GLY A 234 -8.33 -1.16 12.39
N GLY A 235 -8.74 -2.02 11.45
CA GLY A 235 -9.92 -2.87 11.60
C GLY A 235 -9.92 -3.79 12.84
N ASN A 236 -8.76 -4.15 13.39
CA ASN A 236 -8.64 -4.92 14.62
C ASN A 236 -9.11 -4.13 15.85
N ASN A 237 -9.02 -2.81 15.84
CA ASN A 237 -9.54 -1.98 16.93
C ASN A 237 -11.06 -2.08 17.01
N VAL A 238 -11.75 -2.08 15.86
CA VAL A 238 -13.20 -2.32 15.78
C VAL A 238 -13.56 -3.69 16.35
N THR A 239 -12.80 -4.72 15.94
CA THR A 239 -13.00 -6.10 16.44
C THR A 239 -12.78 -6.23 17.94
N ASN A 240 -11.76 -5.55 18.48
CA ASN A 240 -11.48 -5.56 19.91
C ASN A 240 -12.61 -4.89 20.72
N ASP A 241 -13.14 -3.76 20.23
CA ASP A 241 -14.23 -3.06 20.90
C ASP A 241 -15.52 -3.89 20.89
N LEU A 242 -15.82 -4.55 19.77
CA LEU A 242 -16.94 -5.49 19.69
C LEU A 242 -16.79 -6.65 20.66
N ALA A 243 -15.60 -7.26 20.73
CA ALA A 243 -15.34 -8.36 21.66
C ALA A 243 -15.52 -7.93 23.12
N LEU A 244 -15.06 -6.72 23.48
CA LEU A 244 -15.21 -6.16 24.82
C LEU A 244 -16.66 -5.78 25.13
N GLY A 245 -17.33 -5.05 24.24
CA GLY A 245 -18.71 -4.59 24.43
C GLY A 245 -19.71 -5.73 24.50
N LEU A 246 -19.56 -6.73 23.62
CA LEU A 246 -20.47 -7.89 23.55
C LEU A 246 -20.02 -9.07 24.43
N LYS A 247 -18.86 -8.97 25.09
CA LYS A 247 -18.25 -10.03 25.91
C LYS A 247 -18.09 -11.36 25.16
N THR A 248 -17.64 -11.27 23.92
CA THR A 248 -17.42 -12.43 23.04
C THR A 248 -15.94 -12.60 22.68
N SER A 249 -15.61 -13.68 21.97
CA SER A 249 -14.25 -13.91 21.46
C SER A 249 -13.93 -12.98 20.29
N LEU A 250 -12.64 -12.69 20.06
CA LEU A 250 -12.19 -11.91 18.89
C LEU A 250 -12.63 -12.51 17.56
N LYS A 251 -12.68 -13.85 17.48
CA LYS A 251 -13.12 -14.56 16.28
C LYS A 251 -14.59 -14.24 15.96
N VAL A 252 -15.46 -14.39 16.96
CA VAL A 252 -16.89 -14.09 16.82
C VAL A 252 -17.09 -12.59 16.54
N ALA A 253 -16.37 -11.71 17.23
CA ALA A 253 -16.43 -10.28 16.97
C ALA A 253 -16.05 -9.91 15.52
N GLU A 254 -15.03 -10.57 14.95
CA GLU A 254 -14.64 -10.36 13.56
C GLU A 254 -15.73 -10.82 12.59
N GLU A 255 -16.32 -11.99 12.85
CA GLU A 255 -17.44 -12.52 12.07
C GLU A 255 -18.64 -11.56 12.10
N LEU A 256 -18.99 -11.03 13.28
CA LEU A 256 -20.06 -10.03 13.42
C LEU A 256 -19.76 -8.74 12.66
N LYS A 257 -18.53 -8.23 12.76
CA LYS A 257 -18.09 -7.04 12.03
C LYS A 257 -18.27 -7.20 10.52
N ILE A 258 -17.83 -8.35 9.98
CA ILE A 258 -17.88 -8.62 8.54
C ILE A 258 -19.32 -8.87 8.06
N GLN A 259 -20.12 -9.62 8.82
CA GLN A 259 -21.44 -10.07 8.37
C GLN A 259 -22.56 -9.05 8.62
N HIS A 260 -22.47 -8.29 9.71
CA HIS A 260 -23.57 -7.45 10.19
C HIS A 260 -23.21 -5.97 10.34
N GLY A 261 -21.91 -5.64 10.33
CA GLY A 261 -21.41 -4.31 10.64
C GLY A 261 -21.71 -3.24 9.58
N THR A 262 -22.05 -2.04 10.04
CA THR A 262 -22.09 -0.83 9.23
C THR A 262 -21.87 0.42 10.10
N CYS A 263 -21.30 1.47 9.52
CA CYS A 263 -21.25 2.82 10.09
C CYS A 263 -22.52 3.64 9.80
N ASN A 264 -23.41 3.18 8.90
CA ASN A 264 -24.65 3.91 8.60
C ASN A 264 -25.77 3.44 9.53
N LEU A 265 -25.83 4.02 10.73
CA LEU A 265 -26.85 3.67 11.74
C LEU A 265 -28.29 3.92 11.28
N ALA A 266 -28.51 4.84 10.34
CA ALA A 266 -29.85 5.11 9.81
C ALA A 266 -30.38 4.00 8.89
N ALA A 267 -29.49 3.12 8.39
CA ALA A 267 -29.86 1.98 7.56
C ALA A 267 -30.12 0.70 8.37
N VAL A 268 -30.00 0.75 9.70
CA VAL A 268 -30.18 -0.39 10.60
C VAL A 268 -31.58 -0.36 11.20
N ASP A 269 -32.31 -1.46 11.08
CA ASP A 269 -33.61 -1.63 11.73
C ASP A 269 -33.41 -1.83 13.24
N ASP A 270 -34.19 -1.11 14.05
CA ASP A 270 -34.10 -1.13 15.52
C ASP A 270 -34.52 -2.48 16.12
N ASP A 271 -35.32 -3.27 15.38
CA ASP A 271 -35.81 -4.58 15.78
C ASP A 271 -34.96 -5.75 15.19
N ASP A 272 -33.90 -5.47 14.42
CA ASP A 272 -33.02 -6.52 13.88
C ASP A 272 -32.17 -7.14 15.00
N GLU A 273 -32.29 -8.45 15.18
CA GLU A 273 -31.65 -9.22 16.24
C GLU A 273 -30.67 -10.25 15.68
N ILE A 274 -29.54 -10.40 16.35
CA ILE A 274 -28.49 -11.35 15.97
C ILE A 274 -28.09 -12.21 17.18
N THR A 275 -27.84 -13.49 16.93
CA THR A 275 -27.37 -14.43 17.96
C THR A 275 -25.85 -14.39 18.04
N VAL A 276 -25.32 -14.10 19.24
CA VAL A 276 -23.88 -13.99 19.50
C VAL A 276 -23.48 -15.03 20.55
N SER A 277 -22.49 -15.86 20.25
CA SER A 277 -21.91 -16.75 21.26
C SER A 277 -21.14 -15.92 22.30
N VAL A 278 -21.47 -16.05 23.58
CA VAL A 278 -20.82 -15.31 24.68
C VAL A 278 -19.78 -16.20 25.36
N LEU A 279 -18.70 -15.59 25.87
CA LEU A 279 -17.68 -16.33 26.60
C LEU A 279 -18.26 -16.92 27.89
N GLY A 280 -18.30 -18.25 27.99
CA GLY A 280 -18.78 -18.98 29.17
C GLY A 280 -20.26 -19.37 29.15
N GLU A 281 -21.00 -19.08 28.07
CA GLU A 281 -22.42 -19.45 27.92
C GLU A 281 -22.64 -20.20 26.61
N GLU A 282 -23.00 -21.49 26.68
CA GLU A 282 -23.22 -22.34 25.48
C GLU A 282 -24.47 -21.96 24.69
N ALA A 283 -25.49 -21.36 25.31
CA ALA A 283 -26.74 -21.02 24.66
C ALA A 283 -26.64 -19.79 23.73
N GLY A 284 -25.55 -19.03 23.80
CA GLY A 284 -25.43 -17.72 23.15
C GLY A 284 -26.38 -16.67 23.74
N ARG A 285 -26.23 -15.43 23.29
CA ARG A 285 -27.03 -14.27 23.68
C ARG A 285 -27.55 -13.59 22.43
N THR A 286 -28.83 -13.26 22.41
CA THR A 286 -29.40 -12.39 21.37
C THR A 286 -29.06 -10.93 21.70
N VAL A 287 -28.52 -10.21 20.72
CA VAL A 287 -28.24 -8.77 20.81
C VAL A 287 -28.89 -8.06 19.64
N ARG A 288 -29.18 -6.77 19.81
CA ARG A 288 -29.67 -5.96 18.69
C ARG A 288 -28.53 -5.69 17.74
N ARG A 289 -28.76 -5.83 16.43
CA ARG A 289 -27.77 -5.47 15.41
C ARG A 289 -27.36 -4.01 15.54
N ARG A 290 -28.28 -3.14 15.94
CA ARG A 290 -28.01 -1.73 16.23
C ARG A 290 -26.87 -1.54 17.24
N GLU A 291 -26.86 -2.32 18.33
CA GLU A 291 -25.80 -2.25 19.36
C GLU A 291 -24.42 -2.54 18.76
N VAL A 292 -24.34 -3.54 17.88
CA VAL A 292 -23.09 -3.87 17.14
C VAL A 292 -22.66 -2.70 16.26
N CYS A 293 -23.59 -2.11 15.52
CA CYS A 293 -23.29 -1.01 14.60
C CYS A 293 -22.90 0.28 15.34
N GLU A 294 -23.49 0.56 16.51
CA GLU A 294 -23.12 1.71 17.36
C GLU A 294 -21.68 1.61 17.88
N ILE A 295 -21.23 0.41 18.29
CA ILE A 295 -19.84 0.17 18.69
C ILE A 295 -18.88 0.41 17.50
N ILE A 296 -19.26 -0.11 16.32
CA ILE A 296 -18.46 0.02 15.10
C ILE A 296 -18.35 1.48 14.67
N GLU A 297 -19.47 2.19 14.59
CA GLU A 297 -19.54 3.60 14.20
C GLU A 297 -18.69 4.45 15.12
N ALA A 298 -18.81 4.28 16.44
CA ALA A 298 -18.05 5.04 17.43
C ALA A 298 -16.53 4.87 17.24
N ARG A 299 -16.05 3.62 17.02
CA ARG A 299 -14.62 3.38 16.76
C ARG A 299 -14.16 3.92 15.42
N MET A 300 -14.98 3.80 14.38
CA MET A 300 -14.64 4.34 13.06
C MET A 300 -14.62 5.88 13.07
N ARG A 301 -15.51 6.52 13.82
CA ARG A 301 -15.50 7.97 14.04
C ARG A 301 -14.21 8.44 14.68
N GLU A 302 -13.81 7.83 15.80
CA GLU A 302 -12.53 8.13 16.45
C GLU A 302 -11.34 7.89 15.51
N THR A 303 -11.42 6.84 14.69
CA THR A 303 -10.40 6.55 13.67
C THR A 303 -10.24 7.70 12.68
N PHE A 304 -11.35 8.26 12.18
CA PHE A 304 -11.32 9.42 11.29
C PHE A 304 -10.91 10.71 11.99
N GLU A 305 -11.26 10.90 13.27
CA GLU A 305 -10.78 12.04 14.07
C GLU A 305 -9.24 12.00 14.23
N LEU A 306 -8.68 10.82 14.48
CA LEU A 306 -7.23 10.61 14.55
C LEU A 306 -6.55 10.85 13.19
N MET A 307 -7.15 10.36 12.10
CA MET A 307 -6.66 10.65 10.74
C MET A 307 -6.69 12.15 10.43
N HIS A 308 -7.78 12.85 10.78
CA HIS A 308 -7.90 14.29 10.61
C HIS A 308 -6.78 15.03 11.35
N GLY A 309 -6.50 14.61 12.59
CA GLY A 309 -5.39 15.14 13.38
C GLY A 309 -4.03 14.96 12.71
N GLU A 310 -3.74 13.79 12.14
CA GLU A 310 -2.48 13.55 11.41
C GLU A 310 -2.39 14.36 10.11
N MET A 311 -3.48 14.44 9.34
CA MET A 311 -3.54 15.24 8.10
C MET A 311 -3.33 16.72 8.39
N ALA A 312 -3.92 17.26 9.46
CA ALA A 312 -3.76 18.66 9.86
C ALA A 312 -2.30 19.02 10.22
N ARG A 313 -1.53 18.07 10.78
CA ARG A 313 -0.10 18.28 11.10
C ARG A 313 0.79 18.36 9.86
N ALA A 314 0.35 17.87 8.72
CA ALA A 314 1.12 17.94 7.47
C ALA A 314 1.19 19.36 6.87
N GLY A 315 0.44 20.32 7.44
CA GLY A 315 0.29 21.67 6.92
C GLY A 315 -0.91 21.78 5.97
N ALA A 316 -1.32 23.01 5.67
CA ALA A 316 -2.49 23.33 4.83
C ALA A 316 -2.24 23.07 3.33
N GLY A 317 -1.77 21.87 2.97
CA GLY A 317 -2.00 21.36 1.63
C GLY A 317 -3.51 21.20 1.50
N MET A 318 -4.17 22.12 0.79
CA MET A 318 -5.55 21.89 0.39
C MET A 318 -5.55 20.58 -0.41
N LEU A 319 -6.41 19.64 -0.04
CA LEU A 319 -6.63 18.40 -0.79
C LEU A 319 -7.96 18.56 -1.52
N PRO A 320 -8.02 19.25 -2.66
CA PRO A 320 -9.29 19.57 -3.31
C PRO A 320 -9.98 18.32 -3.85
N ALA A 321 -9.19 17.29 -4.23
CA ALA A 321 -9.70 15.97 -4.58
C ALA A 321 -10.13 15.15 -3.34
N GLY A 322 -9.88 15.65 -2.14
CA GLY A 322 -10.27 15.04 -0.87
C GLY A 322 -9.38 13.86 -0.49
N ILE A 323 -10.00 12.79 0.01
CA ILE A 323 -9.32 11.57 0.44
C ILE A 323 -9.94 10.32 -0.18
N ILE A 324 -9.05 9.42 -0.60
CA ILE A 324 -9.37 8.12 -1.16
C ILE A 324 -9.12 7.06 -0.10
N LEU A 325 -10.16 6.35 0.31
CA LEU A 325 -10.06 5.25 1.25
C LEU A 325 -9.88 3.93 0.51
N THR A 326 -8.95 3.11 0.98
CA THR A 326 -8.75 1.74 0.48
C THR A 326 -8.43 0.79 1.63
N GLY A 327 -8.01 -0.44 1.33
CA GLY A 327 -7.71 -1.45 2.33
C GLY A 327 -8.93 -2.24 2.80
N GLY A 328 -8.68 -3.31 3.53
CA GLY A 328 -9.72 -4.24 3.96
C GLY A 328 -10.80 -3.58 4.84
N GLY A 329 -10.40 -2.65 5.71
CA GLY A 329 -11.27 -1.93 6.63
C GLY A 329 -12.17 -0.90 5.95
N ALA A 330 -11.80 -0.39 4.77
CA ALA A 330 -12.63 0.55 4.02
C ALA A 330 -13.91 -0.08 3.45
N GLN A 331 -13.99 -1.42 3.41
CA GLN A 331 -15.13 -2.15 2.86
C GLN A 331 -16.34 -2.21 3.79
N LEU A 332 -16.20 -1.76 5.04
CA LEU A 332 -17.31 -1.70 5.98
C LEU A 332 -18.38 -0.71 5.48
N GLY A 333 -19.65 -1.13 5.43
CA GLY A 333 -20.72 -0.30 4.85
C GLY A 333 -20.89 1.01 5.62
N GLY A 334 -21.08 2.15 4.93
CA GLY A 334 -21.23 3.47 5.56
C GLY A 334 -19.91 4.19 5.89
N THR A 335 -18.76 3.57 5.60
CA THR A 335 -17.43 4.14 5.90
C THR A 335 -17.21 5.47 5.20
N ALA A 336 -17.57 5.59 3.92
CA ALA A 336 -17.34 6.82 3.14
C ALA A 336 -18.19 7.98 3.65
N GLU A 337 -19.44 7.71 4.04
CA GLU A 337 -20.38 8.69 4.58
C GLU A 337 -19.88 9.21 5.93
N LEU A 338 -19.52 8.31 6.85
CA LEU A 338 -19.00 8.68 8.15
C LEU A 338 -17.68 9.47 8.02
N ALA A 339 -16.77 9.01 7.17
CA ALA A 339 -15.53 9.72 6.89
C ALA A 339 -15.79 11.13 6.34
N ARG A 340 -16.74 11.29 5.42
CA ARG A 340 -17.10 12.60 4.85
C ARG A 340 -17.64 13.55 5.92
N GLU A 341 -18.47 13.03 6.83
CA GLU A 341 -18.99 13.80 7.97
C GLU A 341 -17.86 14.27 8.90
N VAL A 342 -16.97 13.36 9.30
CA VAL A 342 -15.92 13.65 10.28
C VAL A 342 -14.79 14.49 9.69
N LEU A 343 -14.35 14.20 8.47
CA LEU A 343 -13.21 14.85 7.83
C LEU A 343 -13.59 16.18 7.14
N GLY A 344 -14.88 16.42 6.88
CA GLY A 344 -15.35 17.65 6.26
C GLY A 344 -14.85 17.88 4.82
N MET A 345 -14.52 16.81 4.09
CA MET A 345 -13.97 16.87 2.73
C MET A 345 -14.54 15.76 1.83
N PRO A 346 -14.35 15.82 0.49
CA PRO A 346 -14.74 14.74 -0.40
C PRO A 346 -14.08 13.42 0.01
N VAL A 347 -14.87 12.35 0.04
CA VAL A 347 -14.39 10.99 0.35
C VAL A 347 -14.98 10.01 -0.66
N ARG A 348 -14.13 9.16 -1.24
CA ARG A 348 -14.54 7.96 -1.99
C ARG A 348 -13.72 6.75 -1.55
N ILE A 349 -14.34 5.57 -1.64
CA ILE A 349 -13.63 4.29 -1.51
C ILE A 349 -13.14 3.87 -2.90
N ALA A 350 -11.94 3.29 -2.95
CA ALA A 350 -11.33 2.82 -4.19
C ALA A 350 -10.84 1.38 -4.06
N ALA A 351 -10.92 0.66 -5.17
CA ALA A 351 -10.25 -0.60 -5.39
C ALA A 351 -9.17 -0.40 -6.48
N PRO A 352 -8.18 -1.32 -6.59
CA PRO A 352 -7.23 -1.29 -7.68
C PRO A 352 -7.94 -1.26 -9.03
N ASN A 353 -7.37 -0.57 -10.02
CA ASN A 353 -7.89 -0.54 -11.38
C ASN A 353 -6.77 -0.69 -12.41
N GLY A 354 -7.11 -0.79 -13.70
CA GLY A 354 -6.12 -0.83 -14.78
C GLY A 354 -5.35 -2.15 -14.95
N ILE A 355 -5.76 -3.22 -14.26
CA ILE A 355 -5.14 -4.55 -14.34
C ILE A 355 -6.05 -5.57 -15.03
N GLY A 356 -5.46 -6.47 -15.82
CA GLY A 356 -6.13 -7.63 -16.43
C GLY A 356 -5.85 -8.95 -15.71
N GLY A 357 -6.42 -10.07 -16.20
CA GLY A 357 -6.14 -11.42 -15.71
C GLY A 357 -7.12 -11.93 -14.65
N LEU A 358 -6.63 -12.48 -13.54
CA LEU A 358 -7.43 -13.01 -12.41
C LEU A 358 -8.11 -11.90 -11.60
N VAL A 359 -8.99 -11.12 -12.24
CA VAL A 359 -9.46 -9.82 -11.74
C VAL A 359 -10.58 -9.91 -10.71
N ASP A 360 -11.51 -10.86 -10.82
CA ASP A 360 -12.75 -10.84 -10.00
C ASP A 360 -12.50 -10.95 -8.49
N THR A 361 -11.40 -11.61 -8.08
CA THR A 361 -11.08 -11.81 -6.66
C THR A 361 -10.20 -10.69 -6.08
N ILE A 362 -9.43 -9.99 -6.92
CA ILE A 362 -8.39 -9.04 -6.49
C ILE A 362 -8.76 -7.58 -6.73
N LEU A 363 -9.84 -7.28 -7.46
CA LEU A 363 -10.38 -5.92 -7.63
C LEU A 363 -11.21 -5.49 -6.41
N THR A 364 -10.66 -5.67 -5.21
CA THR A 364 -11.25 -5.18 -3.96
C THR A 364 -10.24 -4.28 -3.22
N PRO A 365 -10.71 -3.32 -2.40
CA PRO A 365 -9.82 -2.37 -1.71
C PRO A 365 -8.69 -3.05 -0.92
N GLY A 366 -8.95 -4.23 -0.35
CA GLY A 366 -7.98 -5.00 0.41
C GLY A 366 -6.80 -5.59 -0.37
N TYR A 367 -6.70 -5.38 -1.69
CA TYR A 367 -5.56 -5.80 -2.53
C TYR A 367 -4.76 -4.61 -3.09
N SER A 368 -5.08 -3.37 -2.69
CA SER A 368 -4.45 -2.15 -3.20
C SER A 368 -2.95 -2.12 -3.04
N THR A 369 -2.42 -2.46 -1.86
CA THR A 369 -0.97 -2.55 -1.65
C THR A 369 -0.34 -3.56 -2.61
N ALA A 370 -0.88 -4.78 -2.67
CA ALA A 370 -0.29 -5.86 -3.46
C ALA A 370 -0.30 -5.57 -4.97
N VAL A 371 -1.39 -4.99 -5.49
CA VAL A 371 -1.45 -4.52 -6.89
C VAL A 371 -0.49 -3.35 -7.10
N GLY A 372 -0.46 -2.43 -6.15
CA GLY A 372 0.45 -1.28 -6.11
C GLY A 372 1.91 -1.67 -6.24
N LEU A 373 2.34 -2.75 -5.57
CA LEU A 373 3.71 -3.27 -5.69
C LEU A 373 4.05 -3.71 -7.13
N LEU A 374 3.09 -4.30 -7.85
CA LEU A 374 3.30 -4.69 -9.25
C LEU A 374 3.42 -3.46 -10.15
N LEU A 375 2.57 -2.45 -9.93
CA LEU A 375 2.60 -1.19 -10.69
C LEU A 375 3.87 -0.39 -10.40
N TRP A 376 4.30 -0.34 -9.13
CA TRP A 376 5.57 0.23 -8.71
C TRP A 376 6.73 -0.41 -9.47
N GLY A 377 6.84 -1.75 -9.41
CA GLY A 377 7.89 -2.48 -10.11
C GLY A 377 7.86 -2.29 -11.63
N ALA A 378 6.68 -2.16 -12.23
CA ALA A 378 6.54 -1.86 -13.65
C ALA A 378 7.08 -0.46 -14.00
N SER A 379 6.84 0.54 -13.14
CA SER A 379 7.37 1.89 -13.35
C SER A 379 8.90 1.97 -13.22
N THR A 380 9.50 1.14 -12.35
CA THR A 380 10.96 1.06 -12.19
C THR A 380 11.64 0.46 -13.42
N LEU A 381 10.98 -0.48 -14.12
CA LEU A 381 11.50 -1.06 -15.37
C LEU A 381 11.60 -0.04 -16.53
N ASP A 382 10.83 1.04 -16.47
CA ASP A 382 10.88 2.13 -17.46
C ASP A 382 11.98 3.15 -17.17
N GLN A 383 12.47 3.23 -15.92
CA GLN A 383 13.45 4.24 -15.48
C GLN A 383 14.91 3.75 -15.51
N ASP A 384 15.17 2.44 -15.36
CA ASP A 384 16.50 1.82 -15.42
C ASP A 384 16.63 0.77 -16.55
N GLU A 385 17.86 0.46 -16.98
CA GLU A 385 18.09 -0.70 -17.87
C GLU A 385 17.50 -1.97 -17.23
N PRO A 386 16.77 -2.81 -18.00
CA PRO A 386 15.93 -3.87 -17.46
C PRO A 386 16.77 -4.89 -16.69
N MET A 387 16.51 -5.04 -15.39
CA MET A 387 16.83 -6.31 -14.74
C MET A 387 15.96 -7.40 -15.37
N ARG A 388 16.60 -8.36 -16.05
CA ARG A 388 15.94 -9.58 -16.49
C ARG A 388 15.59 -10.41 -15.26
N TYR A 389 14.31 -10.58 -15.00
CA TYR A 389 13.81 -11.62 -14.12
C TYR A 389 13.96 -12.96 -14.86
N GLU A 390 14.94 -13.77 -14.48
CA GLU A 390 15.00 -15.19 -14.87
C GLU A 390 14.04 -16.01 -14.00
N SER A 391 12.78 -15.61 -13.94
CA SER A 391 11.73 -16.54 -13.51
C SER A 391 11.51 -17.52 -14.67
N ALA A 392 11.38 -18.80 -14.36
CA ALA A 392 11.16 -19.84 -15.36
C ALA A 392 9.79 -20.49 -15.10
N PRO A 393 9.01 -20.82 -16.15
CA PRO A 393 7.87 -21.69 -16.00
C PRO A 393 8.31 -22.99 -15.31
N ALA A 394 7.57 -23.46 -14.30
CA ALA A 394 7.86 -24.71 -13.63
C ALA A 394 7.73 -25.87 -14.63
N SER A 395 8.84 -26.21 -15.29
CA SER A 395 8.86 -27.17 -16.39
C SER A 395 8.74 -28.60 -15.86
N GLY A 396 7.51 -29.08 -15.73
CA GLY A 396 7.18 -30.49 -15.53
C GLY A 396 6.25 -30.99 -16.63
N GLY A 397 6.80 -31.62 -17.68
CA GLY A 397 6.12 -32.58 -18.58
C GLY A 397 4.99 -32.09 -19.52
N LEU A 398 4.16 -31.11 -19.14
CA LEU A 398 2.93 -30.76 -19.88
C LEU A 398 3.05 -29.53 -20.78
N GLY A 399 3.98 -28.60 -20.52
CA GLY A 399 4.15 -27.39 -21.33
C GLY A 399 4.51 -27.67 -22.79
N ARG A 400 5.30 -28.72 -23.04
CA ARG A 400 5.71 -29.14 -24.40
C ARG A 400 4.56 -29.73 -25.23
N ILE A 401 3.50 -30.24 -24.61
CA ILE A 401 2.35 -30.80 -25.32
C ILE A 401 1.42 -29.69 -25.78
N ARG A 402 1.29 -28.60 -25.00
CA ARG A 402 0.45 -27.45 -25.36
C ARG A 402 1.02 -26.66 -26.54
N ASP A 403 2.33 -26.51 -26.62
CA ASP A 403 2.98 -25.85 -27.77
C ASP A 403 3.02 -26.74 -29.03
N ALA A 404 3.08 -28.06 -28.86
CA ALA A 404 2.97 -29.02 -29.98
C ALA A 404 1.54 -29.16 -30.52
N LEU A 405 0.51 -28.91 -29.72
CA LEU A 405 -0.90 -28.97 -30.17
C LEU A 405 -1.33 -27.69 -30.89
N ARG A 406 -0.73 -26.53 -30.58
CA ARG A 406 -1.00 -25.27 -31.29
C ARG A 406 -0.36 -25.18 -32.68
N SER A 407 0.63 -26.02 -32.99
CA SER A 407 1.27 -26.06 -34.32
C SER A 407 0.61 -27.06 -35.30
N ILE A 408 -0.41 -27.81 -34.86
CA ILE A 408 -1.06 -28.86 -35.67
C ILE A 408 -2.46 -28.46 -36.16
N PHE A 409 -3.06 -27.38 -35.66
CA PHE A 409 -4.33 -26.87 -36.18
C PHE A 409 -4.21 -25.36 -36.47
N PRO A 410 -4.33 -24.93 -37.75
CA PRO A 410 -4.32 -23.52 -38.14
C PRO A 410 -5.55 -22.75 -37.65
#